data_AF-A0A645HFZ8-F1
#
_entry.id   AF-A0A645HFZ8-F1
#
_cell.length_a   1.000
_cell.length_b   1.000
_cell.length_c   1.000
_cell.angle_alpha   90.00
_cell.angle_beta   90.00
_cell.angle_gamma   90.00
#
_symmetry.space_group_name_H-M   'P 1'
#
loop_
_entity.id
_entity.type
_entity.pdbx_description
1 polymer ?
#
loop_
_entity_poly.entity_id
_entity_poly.type
_entity_poly.pdbx_seq_one_letter_code
_entity_poly.pdbx_strand_id
1 'polypeptide(L)'
;MVDIHFSLSDRIRYYWPHPRIRQSVEKLITNLNDVALPLGLISQFMPVQFERLSEGTLTATPHNLIIDKIQDVLRAYRFGCAPVIA
;
A
#
# COMPACT_ATOMS: atom_id res chain seq x y z
N MET A 1 -2.62 -20.29 10.95
CA MET A 1 -2.15 -19.61 9.72
C MET A 1 -2.57 -18.14 9.64
N VAL A 2 -3.62 -17.71 10.36
CA VAL A 2 -4.06 -16.30 10.45
C VAL A 2 -2.94 -15.39 11.00
N ASP A 3 -2.22 -15.83 12.04
CA ASP A 3 -1.24 -14.99 12.74
C ASP A 3 -0.06 -14.56 11.88
N ILE A 4 0.36 -15.38 10.91
CA ILE A 4 1.50 -15.09 10.04
C ILE A 4 1.22 -13.85 9.17
N HIS A 5 -0.06 -13.65 8.79
CA HIS A 5 -0.45 -12.62 7.83
C HIS A 5 -1.12 -11.41 8.49
N PHE A 6 -1.88 -11.62 9.57
CA PHE A 6 -2.78 -10.60 10.12
C PHE A 6 -2.48 -10.20 11.56
N SER A 7 -1.50 -10.84 12.22
CA SER A 7 -1.10 -10.43 13.57
C SER A 7 -0.51 -9.02 13.54
N LEU A 8 -0.98 -8.15 14.44
CA LEU A 8 -0.46 -6.80 14.64
C LEU A 8 1.02 -6.76 15.07
N SER A 9 1.57 -7.90 15.50
CA SER A 9 3.01 -8.03 15.79
C SER A 9 3.88 -7.99 14.54
N ASP A 10 3.30 -8.12 13.35
CA ASP A 10 3.95 -7.95 12.04
C ASP A 10 5.27 -8.76 11.90
N ARG A 11 5.25 -10.03 12.31
CA ARG A 11 6.46 -10.87 12.25
C ARG A 11 6.88 -11.19 10.81
N ILE A 12 6.01 -10.96 9.83
CA ILE A 12 6.33 -11.09 8.41
C ILE A 12 7.39 -10.08 7.94
N ARG A 13 7.55 -8.92 8.62
CA ARG A 13 8.53 -7.90 8.22
C ARG A 13 9.97 -8.41 8.11
N TYR A 14 10.34 -9.40 8.91
CA TYR A 14 11.68 -9.98 8.91
C TYR A 14 11.97 -10.84 7.67
N TYR A 15 10.93 -11.19 6.90
CA TYR A 15 11.04 -12.05 5.73
C TYR A 15 11.18 -11.27 4.42
N TRP A 16 10.88 -9.97 4.38
CA TRP A 16 11.03 -9.15 3.17
C TRP A 16 12.43 -9.21 2.53
N PRO A 17 13.54 -9.25 3.29
CA PRO A 17 14.88 -9.36 2.70
C PRO A 17 15.19 -10.74 2.10
N HIS A 18 14.37 -11.76 2.37
CA HIS A 18 14.63 -13.12 1.91
C HIS A 18 14.60 -13.17 0.36
N PRO A 19 15.64 -13.70 -0.34
CA PRO A 19 15.77 -13.61 -1.79
C PRO A 19 14.55 -14.11 -2.56
N ARG A 20 14.01 -15.28 -2.17
CA ARG A 20 12.80 -15.85 -2.79
C ARG A 20 11.58 -14.92 -2.69
N ILE A 21 11.41 -14.22 -1.57
CA ILE A 21 10.27 -13.32 -1.35
C ILE A 21 10.48 -12.05 -2.15
N ARG A 22 11.67 -11.45 -2.05
CA ARG A 22 12.03 -10.26 -2.81
C ARG A 22 11.81 -10.44 -4.31
N GLN A 23 12.34 -11.52 -4.90
CA GLN A 23 12.16 -11.81 -6.33
C GLN A 23 10.69 -12.02 -6.71
N SER A 24 9.90 -12.66 -5.84
CA SER A 24 8.48 -12.89 -6.10
C SER A 24 7.68 -11.58 -6.09
N VAL A 25 8.02 -10.67 -5.17
CA VAL A 25 7.39 -9.35 -5.07
C VAL A 25 7.81 -8.46 -6.24
N GLU A 26 9.09 -8.45 -6.61
CA GLU A 26 9.59 -7.72 -7.78
C GLU A 26 8.84 -8.19 -9.05
N LYS A 27 8.73 -9.52 -9.26
CA LYS A 27 7.96 -10.09 -10.37
C LYS A 27 6.49 -9.67 -10.35
N LEU A 28 5.84 -9.67 -9.18
CA LEU A 28 4.47 -9.22 -9.03
C LEU A 28 4.32 -7.75 -9.44
N ILE A 29 5.20 -6.88 -8.97
CA ILE A 29 5.16 -5.44 -9.28
C ILE A 29 5.39 -5.21 -10.77
N THR A 30 6.36 -5.89 -11.39
CA THR A 30 6.58 -5.82 -12.84
C THR A 30 5.33 -6.22 -13.61
N ASN A 31 4.73 -7.36 -13.31
CA ASN A 31 3.51 -7.82 -13.99
C ASN A 31 2.34 -6.84 -13.85
N LEU A 32 2.20 -6.19 -12.68
CA LEU A 32 1.13 -5.22 -12.44
C LEU A 32 1.40 -3.86 -13.08
N ASN A 33 2.65 -3.51 -13.36
CA ASN A 33 2.99 -2.28 -14.09
C ASN A 33 2.66 -2.39 -15.58
N ASP A 34 2.67 -3.61 -16.14
CA ASP A 34 2.42 -3.86 -17.57
C ASP A 34 0.91 -3.90 -17.91
N VAL A 35 0.03 -3.75 -16.92
CA VAL A 35 -1.42 -3.77 -17.09
C VAL A 35 -2.06 -2.52 -16.47
N ALA A 36 -3.14 -2.04 -17.10
CA ALA A 36 -3.98 -1.03 -16.48
C ALA A 36 -4.81 -1.68 -15.35
N LEU A 37 -4.60 -1.24 -14.11
CA LEU A 37 -5.31 -1.78 -12.96
C LEU A 37 -6.81 -1.41 -13.01
N PRO A 38 -7.74 -2.38 -13.06
CA PRO A 38 -9.17 -2.09 -13.08
C PRO A 38 -9.63 -1.40 -11.80
N LEU A 39 -10.31 -0.26 -11.92
CA LEU A 39 -10.77 0.53 -10.77
C LEU A 39 -11.67 -0.25 -9.81
N GLY A 40 -12.50 -1.17 -10.33
CA GLY A 40 -13.34 -2.03 -9.50
C GLY A 40 -12.54 -2.96 -8.58
N LEU A 41 -11.37 -3.45 -9.03
CA LEU A 41 -10.49 -4.25 -8.19
C LEU A 41 -9.79 -3.40 -7.14
N ILE A 42 -9.39 -2.18 -7.49
CA ILE A 42 -8.81 -1.25 -6.51
C ILE A 42 -9.86 -0.89 -5.44
N SER A 43 -11.11 -0.63 -5.84
CA SER A 43 -12.21 -0.40 -4.89
C SER A 43 -12.41 -1.58 -3.92
N GLN A 44 -12.35 -2.82 -4.42
CA GLN A 44 -12.52 -4.03 -3.62
C GLN A 44 -11.37 -4.27 -2.62
N PHE A 45 -10.12 -4.05 -3.01
CA PHE A 45 -8.94 -4.45 -2.22
C PHE A 45 -8.21 -3.27 -1.54
N MET A 46 -8.37 -2.06 -2.04
CA MET A 46 -7.72 -0.83 -1.56
C MET A 46 -8.72 0.35 -1.56
N PRO A 47 -9.82 0.27 -0.80
CA PRO A 47 -10.93 1.22 -0.88
C PRO A 47 -10.51 2.68 -0.61
N VAL A 48 -9.63 2.91 0.37
CA VAL A 48 -9.11 4.25 0.70
C VAL A 48 -8.29 4.85 -0.46
N GLN A 49 -7.51 4.03 -1.15
CA GLN A 49 -6.75 4.47 -2.32
C GLN A 49 -7.69 4.77 -3.49
N PHE A 50 -8.76 4.00 -3.67
CA PHE A 50 -9.77 4.24 -4.70
C PHE A 50 -10.46 5.60 -4.53
N GLU A 51 -10.76 6.04 -3.31
CA GLU A 51 -11.30 7.38 -3.05
C GLU A 51 -10.34 8.46 -3.58
N ARG A 52 -9.05 8.34 -3.28
CA ARG A 52 -8.01 9.29 -3.77
C ARG A 52 -7.81 9.26 -5.28
N LEU A 53 -7.94 8.09 -5.91
CA LEU A 53 -7.95 7.98 -7.37
C LEU A 53 -9.14 8.72 -7.97
N SER A 54 -10.31 8.60 -7.34
CA SER A 54 -11.55 9.25 -7.79
C SER A 54 -11.46 10.78 -7.63
N GLU A 55 -10.72 11.26 -6.63
CA GLU A 55 -10.40 12.68 -6.42
C GLU A 55 -9.24 13.19 -7.30
N GLY A 56 -8.57 12.31 -8.06
CA GLY A 56 -7.42 12.65 -8.89
C GLY A 56 -6.14 13.00 -8.11
N THR A 57 -6.08 12.69 -6.81
CA THR A 57 -4.94 12.97 -5.93
C THR A 57 -3.90 11.84 -5.89
N LEU A 58 -4.20 10.71 -6.55
CA LEU A 58 -3.35 9.53 -6.64
C LEU A 58 -3.33 9.00 -8.08
N THR A 59 -2.23 8.34 -8.47
CA THR A 59 -2.13 7.59 -9.75
C THR A 59 -2.19 6.10 -9.47
N ALA A 60 -2.94 5.36 -10.28
CA ALA A 60 -3.17 3.91 -10.12
C ALA A 60 -1.99 3.04 -10.55
N THR A 61 -0.77 3.34 -10.08
CA THR A 61 0.40 2.46 -10.24
C THR A 61 0.61 1.61 -8.97
N PRO A 62 1.08 0.36 -9.08
CA PRO A 62 1.38 -0.49 -7.93
C PRO A 62 2.27 0.20 -6.90
N HIS A 63 3.30 0.91 -7.34
CA HIS A 63 4.21 1.62 -6.44
C HIS A 63 3.51 2.75 -5.68
N ASN A 64 2.74 3.59 -6.37
CA ASN A 64 2.03 4.71 -5.72
C ASN A 64 0.97 4.21 -4.74
N LEU A 65 0.27 3.12 -5.06
CA LEU A 65 -0.69 2.49 -4.15
C LEU A 65 -0.03 1.99 -2.86
N ILE A 66 1.15 1.36 -2.94
CA ILE A 66 1.91 0.91 -1.78
C ILE A 66 2.34 2.11 -0.92
N ILE A 67 2.93 3.13 -1.54
CA ILE A 67 3.39 4.32 -0.83
C ILE A 67 2.23 5.05 -0.17
N ASP A 68 1.11 5.23 -0.86
CA ASP A 68 -0.07 5.89 -0.31
C ASP A 68 -0.64 5.12 0.90
N LYS A 69 -0.57 3.79 0.89
CA LYS A 69 -0.98 2.98 2.04
C LYS A 69 -0.07 3.17 3.26
N ILE A 70 1.24 3.31 3.04
CA ILE A 70 2.19 3.66 4.10
C ILE A 70 1.92 5.09 4.61
N GLN A 71 1.62 6.02 3.69
CA GLN A 71 1.31 7.41 4.04
C GLN A 71 0.06 7.54 4.91
N ASP A 72 -0.92 6.62 4.84
CA ASP A 72 -2.07 6.63 5.77
C ASP A 72 -1.63 6.62 7.24
N VAL A 73 -0.68 5.74 7.57
CA VAL A 73 -0.12 5.67 8.92
C VAL A 73 0.61 6.97 9.24
N LEU A 74 1.45 7.47 8.33
CA LEU A 74 2.22 8.70 8.54
C LEU A 74 1.34 9.95 8.67
N ARG A 75 0.19 10.00 8.00
CA ARG A 75 -0.79 11.10 8.12
C ARG A 75 -1.38 11.18 9.53
N ALA A 76 -1.61 10.05 10.19
CA ALA A 76 -2.05 10.02 11.58
C ALA A 76 -0.99 10.57 12.53
N TYR A 77 0.29 10.20 12.34
CA TYR A 77 1.40 10.80 13.09
C TYR A 77 1.50 12.31 12.82
N ARG A 78 1.43 12.73 11.55
CA ARG A 78 1.45 14.14 11.18
C ARG A 78 0.34 14.93 11.86
N PHE A 79 -0.87 14.37 11.94
CA PHE A 79 -1.99 15.01 12.63
C PHE A 79 -1.69 15.25 14.12
N GLY A 80 -1.04 14.30 14.79
CA GLY A 80 -0.65 14.45 16.21
C GLY A 80 0.57 15.35 16.45
N CYS A 81 1.45 15.50 15.46
CA CYS A 81 2.71 16.23 15.62
C CYS A 81 2.73 17.64 15.00
N ALA A 82 1.93 17.89 13.97
CA ALA A 82 1.90 19.20 13.32
C ALA A 82 0.90 20.12 14.05
N PRO A 83 1.30 21.35 14.43
CA PRO A 83 0.35 22.32 14.92
C PRO A 83 -0.68 22.61 13.83
N VAL A 84 -1.95 22.77 14.23
CA VAL A 84 -2.96 23.34 13.33
C VAL A 84 -2.51 24.76 13.05
N ILE A 85 -1.94 24.99 11.87
CA ILE A 85 -1.73 26.35 11.39
C ILE A 85 -3.13 26.87 11.09
N ALA A 86 -3.60 27.77 11.96
CA ALA A 86 -4.83 28.53 11.76
C ALA A 86 -4.69 29.50 10.58
#